data_AF-F7Q0F9-F1
#
_entry.id   AF-F7Q0F9-F1
#
_cell.length_a   1.000
_cell.length_b   1.000
_cell.length_c   1.000
_cell.angle_alpha   90.00
_cell.angle_beta   90.00
_cell.angle_gamma   90.00
#
_symmetry.space_group_name_H-M   'P 1'
#
loop_
_entity.id
_entity.type
_entity.pdbx_description
1 polymer ?
#
loop_
_entity_poly.entity_id
_entity_poly.type
_entity_poly.pdbx_seq_one_letter_code
_entity_poly.pdbx_strand_id
1 'polypeptide(L)'
;MLKREKLSRQSISYLLLHTFSITFLCLMILIDFLISTDLKILKYSFQISALSLFIIIEIVLFSVRGRFKNAEPEYKEEYSFEYLLFEIAILFNISSIILIFSQYISNFVDNIIYVIMISFVVFYGLSVYIKPYFGVK
;
A
#
# COMPACT_ATOMS: atom_id res chain seq x y z
N MET A 1 15.36 25.50 -6.16
CA MET A 1 15.28 24.19 -5.49
C MET A 1 14.21 24.31 -4.40
N LEU A 2 13.00 23.79 -4.63
CA LEU A 2 11.92 23.85 -3.63
C LEU A 2 12.32 23.03 -2.41
N LYS A 3 12.47 23.68 -1.26
CA LYS A 3 12.74 23.03 0.03
C LYS A 3 11.51 22.20 0.37
N ARG A 4 11.53 20.89 0.11
CA ARG A 4 10.43 20.00 0.50
C ARG A 4 10.45 19.89 2.03
N GLU A 5 9.35 20.26 2.67
CA GLU A 5 9.18 20.14 4.11
C GLU A 5 9.14 18.65 4.49
N LYS A 6 9.87 18.28 5.56
CA LYS A 6 9.85 16.92 6.11
C LYS A 6 8.48 16.66 6.75
N LEU A 7 7.96 15.44 6.59
CA LEU A 7 6.73 15.05 7.27
C LEU A 7 6.99 14.86 8.76
N SER A 8 6.01 15.21 9.59
CA SER A 8 6.02 14.85 11.02
C SER A 8 5.96 13.33 11.18
N ARG A 9 6.49 12.79 12.28
CA ARG A 9 6.43 11.35 12.62
C ARG A 9 5.03 10.78 12.50
N GLN A 10 4.05 11.58 12.92
CA GLN A 10 2.63 11.27 12.89
C GLN A 10 2.11 11.11 11.46
N SER A 11 2.54 11.98 10.54
CA SER A 11 2.19 11.89 9.12
C SER A 11 2.84 10.68 8.44
N ILE A 12 4.08 10.33 8.83
CA ILE A 12 4.77 9.12 8.36
C ILE A 12 4.05 7.87 8.85
N SER A 13 3.67 7.84 10.13
CA SER A 13 2.90 6.74 10.73
C SER A 13 1.55 6.56 10.04
N TYR A 14 0.89 7.67 9.68
CA TYR A 14 -0.36 7.65 8.92
C TYR A 14 -0.17 7.08 7.51
N LEU A 15 0.87 7.52 6.79
CA LEU A 15 1.19 7.04 5.45
C LEU A 15 1.50 5.53 5.47
N LEU A 16 2.27 5.08 6.47
CA LEU A 16 2.56 3.67 6.69
C LEU A 16 1.29 2.87 6.99
N LEU A 17 0.47 3.34 7.92
CA LEU A 17 -0.79 2.68 8.27
C LEU A 17 -1.69 2.52 7.05
N HIS A 18 -1.83 3.56 6.23
CA HIS A 18 -2.61 3.52 5.00
C HIS A 18 -2.01 2.56 3.97
N THR A 19 -0.67 2.52 3.84
CA THR A 19 0.01 1.62 2.90
C THR A 19 -0.16 0.16 3.32
N PHE A 20 0.01 -0.15 4.60
CA PHE A 20 -0.22 -1.49 5.16
C PHE A 20 -1.68 -1.92 5.08
N SER A 21 -2.62 -0.98 5.17
CA SER A 21 -4.06 -1.26 4.99
C SER A 21 -4.35 -1.73 3.57
N ILE A 22 -3.75 -1.08 2.57
CA ILE A 22 -3.82 -1.51 1.17
C ILE A 22 -3.13 -2.88 1.00
N THR A 23 -1.97 -3.09 1.63
CA THR A 23 -1.27 -4.39 1.62
C THR A 23 -2.12 -5.51 2.15
N PHE A 24 -2.79 -5.28 3.28
CA PHE A 24 -3.71 -6.23 3.84
C PHE A 24 -4.88 -6.53 2.90
N LEU A 25 -5.49 -5.51 2.28
CA LEU A 25 -6.57 -5.71 1.30
C LEU A 25 -6.10 -6.53 0.09
N CYS A 26 -4.93 -6.19 -0.48
CA CYS A 26 -4.32 -6.93 -1.59
C CYS A 26 -4.11 -8.41 -1.22
N LEU A 27 -3.62 -8.67 0.00
CA LEU A 27 -3.38 -10.02 0.51
C LEU A 27 -4.69 -10.79 0.69
N MET A 28 -5.74 -10.15 1.23
CA MET A 28 -7.06 -10.75 1.34
C MET A 28 -7.62 -11.13 -0.03
N ILE A 29 -7.56 -10.23 -1.01
CA ILE A 29 -8.00 -10.53 -2.38
C ILE A 29 -7.23 -11.72 -2.96
N LEU A 30 -5.91 -11.79 -2.74
CA LEU A 30 -5.07 -12.88 -3.19
C LEU A 30 -5.44 -14.22 -2.53
N ILE A 31 -5.75 -14.22 -1.23
CA ILE A 31 -6.28 -15.40 -0.53
C ILE A 31 -7.65 -15.81 -1.08
N ASP A 32 -8.55 -14.86 -1.36
CA ASP A 32 -9.86 -15.14 -1.94
C ASP A 32 -9.75 -15.89 -3.28
N PHE A 33 -8.72 -15.59 -4.08
CA PHE A 33 -8.41 -16.32 -5.31
C PHE A 33 -7.94 -17.76 -5.07
N LEU A 34 -7.23 -18.02 -3.97
CA LEU A 34 -6.71 -19.35 -3.65
C LEU A 34 -7.79 -20.27 -3.04
N ILE A 35 -8.88 -19.72 -2.51
CA ILE A 35 -10.00 -20.50 -1.96
C ILE A 35 -10.76 -21.15 -3.12
N SER A 36 -10.86 -22.49 -3.10
CA SER A 36 -11.63 -23.27 -4.08
C SER A 36 -13.07 -22.75 -4.21
N THR A 37 -13.56 -22.68 -5.45
CA THR A 37 -14.92 -22.26 -5.81
C THR A 37 -16.01 -23.14 -5.20
N ASP A 38 -15.67 -24.34 -4.76
CA ASP A 38 -16.61 -25.27 -4.13
C ASP A 38 -17.00 -24.85 -2.71
N LEU A 39 -16.17 -24.01 -2.06
CA LEU A 39 -16.40 -23.49 -0.72
C LEU A 39 -17.09 -22.11 -0.77
N LYS A 40 -18.21 -22.00 -1.49
CA LYS A 40 -18.92 -20.73 -1.72
C LYS A 40 -19.23 -19.96 -0.45
N ILE A 41 -19.70 -20.65 0.61
CA ILE A 41 -20.05 -20.04 1.90
C ILE A 41 -18.80 -19.43 2.57
N LEU A 42 -17.68 -20.18 2.57
CA LEU A 42 -16.41 -19.70 3.14
C LEU A 42 -15.90 -18.48 2.37
N LYS A 43 -15.99 -18.52 1.04
CA LYS A 43 -15.60 -17.42 0.15
C LYS A 43 -16.41 -16.15 0.43
N TYR A 44 -17.74 -16.24 0.50
CA TYR A 44 -18.58 -15.08 0.82
C TYR A 44 -18.31 -14.54 2.24
N SER A 45 -18.16 -15.42 3.24
CA SER A 45 -17.83 -15.00 4.61
C SER A 45 -16.48 -14.27 4.67
N PHE A 46 -15.49 -14.77 3.93
CA PHE A 46 -14.17 -14.16 3.82
C PHE A 46 -14.22 -12.80 3.11
N GLN A 47 -14.97 -12.67 2.02
CA GLN A 47 -15.16 -11.40 1.32
C GLN A 47 -15.87 -10.34 2.19
N ILE A 48 -16.94 -10.74 2.91
CA ILE A 48 -17.68 -9.85 3.80
C ILE A 48 -16.79 -9.38 4.96
N SER A 49 -16.01 -10.28 5.56
CA SER A 49 -15.08 -9.92 6.64
C SER A 49 -13.95 -9.01 6.16
N ALA A 50 -13.39 -9.26 4.97
CA ALA A 50 -12.38 -8.40 4.35
C ALA A 50 -12.92 -6.99 4.09
N LEU A 51 -14.12 -6.87 3.52
CA LEU A 51 -14.78 -5.59 3.25
C LEU A 51 -15.08 -4.83 4.55
N SER A 52 -15.61 -5.53 5.56
CA SER A 52 -15.92 -4.93 6.86
C SER A 52 -14.68 -4.39 7.56
N LEU A 53 -13.59 -5.17 7.53
CA LEU A 53 -12.31 -4.76 8.10
C LEU A 53 -11.70 -3.56 7.35
N PHE A 54 -11.79 -3.53 6.01
CA PHE A 54 -11.37 -2.38 5.22
C PHE A 54 -12.15 -1.11 5.58
N ILE A 55 -13.48 -1.20 5.71
CA ILE A 55 -14.33 -0.06 6.12
C ILE A 55 -13.94 0.44 7.52
N ILE A 56 -13.71 -0.47 8.49
CA ILE A 56 -13.29 -0.10 9.85
C ILE A 56 -11.95 0.64 9.80
N ILE A 57 -10.98 0.12 9.04
CA ILE A 57 -9.67 0.74 8.88
C ILE A 57 -9.78 2.13 8.24
N GLU A 58 -10.59 2.31 7.19
CA GLU A 58 -10.85 3.61 6.56
C GLU A 58 -11.51 4.60 7.53
N ILE A 59 -12.46 4.16 8.35
CA ILE A 59 -13.09 5.00 9.39
C ILE A 59 -12.06 5.44 10.43
N VAL A 60 -11.17 4.53 10.85
CA VAL A 60 -10.06 4.86 11.75
C VAL A 60 -9.15 5.88 11.07
N LEU A 61 -8.69 5.62 9.85
CA LEU A 61 -7.83 6.53 9.09
C LEU A 61 -8.47 7.91 8.92
N PHE A 62 -9.76 7.99 8.59
CA PHE A 62 -10.50 9.23 8.47
C PHE A 62 -10.58 9.99 9.81
N SER A 63 -10.80 9.27 10.91
CA SER A 63 -10.88 9.84 12.26
C SER A 63 -9.54 10.38 12.76
N VAL A 64 -8.42 9.75 12.37
CA VAL A 64 -7.09 10.24 12.74
C VAL A 64 -6.57 11.33 11.76
N ARG A 65 -7.08 11.38 10.51
CA ARG A 65 -6.73 12.42 9.51
C ARG A 65 -6.90 13.85 10.02
N GLY A 66 -7.93 14.12 10.82
CA GLY A 66 -8.18 15.43 11.42
C GLY A 66 -7.15 15.85 12.47
N ARG A 67 -6.50 14.89 13.15
CA ARG A 67 -5.47 15.16 14.17
C ARG A 67 -4.11 15.46 13.55
N PHE A 68 -3.82 14.90 12.37
CA PHE A 68 -2.55 15.09 11.67
C PHE A 68 -2.42 16.42 10.94
N LYS A 69 -3.53 17.10 10.61
CA LYS A 69 -3.53 18.37 9.90
C LYS A 69 -2.91 19.53 10.70
N ASN A 70 -2.79 19.37 12.02
CA ASN A 70 -2.27 20.36 12.96
C ASN A 70 -0.94 19.92 13.63
N ALA A 71 -0.35 18.80 13.18
CA ALA A 71 0.89 18.30 13.78
C ALA A 71 2.08 19.12 13.26
N GLU A 72 2.81 19.78 14.17
CA GLU A 72 4.01 20.52 13.81
C GLU A 72 5.07 19.57 13.20
N PRO A 73 5.79 20.01 12.16
CA PRO A 73 6.88 19.23 11.58
C PRO A 73 8.02 19.07 12.59
N GLU A 74 8.24 17.83 13.06
CA GLU A 74 9.41 17.47 13.86
C GLU A 74 10.65 17.34 12.95
N TYR A 75 11.52 18.35 13.01
CA TYR A 75 12.62 18.53 12.05
C TYR A 75 13.86 17.64 12.26
N LYS A 76 13.87 16.69 13.20
CA LYS A 76 15.12 16.08 13.68
C LYS A 76 15.36 14.60 13.38
N GLU A 77 14.36 13.79 13.08
CA GLU A 77 14.56 12.34 12.89
C GLU A 77 14.65 11.95 11.39
N GLU A 78 15.60 11.07 11.07
CA GLU A 78 15.65 10.34 9.80
C GLU A 78 14.88 9.03 9.98
N TYR A 79 13.78 8.85 9.25
CA TYR A 79 12.88 7.69 9.37
C TYR A 79 13.26 6.59 8.37
N SER A 80 14.51 6.15 8.43
CA SER A 80 15.08 5.20 7.46
C SER A 80 14.40 3.83 7.51
N PHE A 81 14.04 3.35 8.71
CA PHE A 81 13.36 2.07 8.89
C PHE A 81 11.90 2.12 8.44
N GLU A 82 11.18 3.19 8.79
CA GLU A 82 9.82 3.44 8.35
C GLU A 82 9.74 3.58 6.82
N TYR A 83 10.74 4.23 6.22
CA TYR A 83 10.84 4.32 4.76
C TYR A 83 11.07 2.94 4.12
N LEU A 84 11.94 2.10 4.70
CA LEU A 84 12.13 0.71 4.23
C LEU A 84 10.83 -0.10 4.32
N LEU A 85 10.10 0.01 5.44
CA LEU A 85 8.80 -0.64 5.60
C LEU A 85 7.79 -0.17 4.57
N PHE A 86 7.78 1.13 4.26
CA PHE A 86 6.94 1.71 3.22
C PHE A 86 7.27 1.15 1.83
N GLU A 87 8.57 1.06 1.48
CA GLU A 87 9.01 0.49 0.21
C GLU A 87 8.61 -0.99 0.06
N ILE A 88 8.82 -1.79 1.11
CA ILE A 88 8.41 -3.20 1.13
C ILE A 88 6.89 -3.34 0.93
N ALA A 89 6.11 -2.52 1.64
CA ALA A 89 4.64 -2.55 1.55
C ALA A 89 4.16 -2.17 0.14
N ILE A 90 4.75 -1.15 -0.50
CA ILE A 90 4.42 -0.80 -1.88
C ILE A 90 4.82 -1.91 -2.86
N LEU A 91 6.03 -2.49 -2.73
CA LEU A 91 6.46 -3.60 -3.59
C LEU A 91 5.48 -4.76 -3.51
N PHE A 92 5.01 -5.09 -2.31
CA PHE A 92 4.01 -6.12 -2.12
C PHE A 92 2.67 -5.77 -2.77
N ASN A 93 2.20 -4.52 -2.62
CA ASN A 93 0.94 -4.06 -3.22
C ASN A 93 0.99 -4.18 -4.74
N ILE A 94 2.05 -3.66 -5.34
CA ILE A 94 2.27 -3.70 -6.78
C ILE A 94 2.34 -5.15 -7.26
N SER A 95 3.13 -6.01 -6.60
CA SER A 95 3.24 -7.43 -6.96
C SER A 95 1.90 -8.17 -6.86
N SER A 96 1.12 -7.88 -5.81
CA SER A 96 -0.21 -8.48 -5.61
C SER A 96 -1.18 -8.03 -6.69
N ILE A 97 -1.18 -6.74 -7.05
CA ILE A 97 -2.00 -6.20 -8.15
C ILE A 97 -1.63 -6.89 -9.48
N ILE A 98 -0.34 -6.98 -9.81
CA ILE A 98 0.15 -7.68 -11.00
C ILE A 98 -0.36 -9.12 -11.03
N LEU A 99 -0.25 -9.84 -9.90
CA LEU A 99 -0.70 -11.23 -9.80
C LEU A 99 -2.22 -11.34 -10.01
N ILE A 100 -3.01 -10.44 -9.43
CA ILE A 100 -4.46 -10.42 -9.61
C ILE A 100 -4.78 -10.19 -11.10
N PHE A 101 -4.22 -9.17 -11.73
CA PHE A 101 -4.45 -8.88 -13.15
C PHE A 101 -3.96 -10.00 -14.07
N SER A 102 -2.92 -10.73 -13.67
CA SER A 102 -2.38 -11.86 -14.44
C SER A 102 -3.39 -12.97 -14.69
N GLN A 103 -4.32 -13.16 -13.77
CA GLN A 103 -5.32 -14.22 -13.86
C GLN A 103 -6.49 -13.86 -14.77
N TYR A 104 -6.72 -12.57 -15.03
CA TYR A 104 -7.85 -12.09 -15.84
C TYR A 104 -7.49 -11.81 -17.29
N ILE A 105 -6.20 -11.74 -17.62
CA ILE A 105 -5.73 -11.41 -18.97
C ILE A 105 -5.21 -12.69 -19.62
N SER A 106 -5.95 -13.21 -20.60
CA SER A 106 -5.58 -14.44 -21.32
C SER A 106 -4.20 -14.37 -22.00
N ASN A 107 -3.77 -13.16 -22.39
CA ASN A 107 -2.47 -12.89 -23.04
C ASN A 107 -1.46 -12.28 -22.07
N PHE A 108 -1.61 -12.53 -20.77
CA PHE A 108 -0.75 -11.91 -19.76
C PHE A 108 0.70 -12.35 -19.90
N VAL A 109 0.94 -13.62 -20.26
CA VAL A 109 2.29 -14.19 -20.41
C VAL A 109 3.10 -13.40 -21.44
N ASP A 110 2.49 -13.00 -22.56
CA ASP A 110 3.18 -12.24 -23.62
C ASP A 110 3.48 -10.79 -23.21
N ASN A 111 2.71 -10.25 -22.27
CA ASN A 111 2.82 -8.86 -21.82
C ASN A 111 3.42 -8.71 -20.41
N ILE A 112 3.80 -9.81 -19.75
CA ILE A 112 4.24 -9.81 -18.35
C ILE A 112 5.47 -8.95 -18.14
N ILE A 113 6.39 -8.94 -19.11
CA ILE A 113 7.61 -8.14 -19.08
C ILE A 113 7.26 -6.64 -19.04
N TYR A 114 6.33 -6.20 -19.90
CA TYR A 114 5.89 -4.79 -19.92
C TYR A 114 5.19 -4.39 -18.62
N VAL A 115 4.34 -5.27 -18.09
CA VAL A 115 3.64 -5.05 -16.82
C VAL A 115 4.63 -4.94 -15.65
N ILE A 116 5.63 -5.81 -15.59
CA ILE A 116 6.70 -5.76 -14.58
C ILE A 116 7.53 -4.48 -14.74
N MET A 117 7.92 -4.11 -15.96
CA MET A 117 8.69 -2.89 -16.21
C MET A 117 7.93 -1.63 -15.79
N ILE A 118 6.66 -1.49 -16.17
CA ILE A 118 5.82 -0.35 -15.78
C ILE A 118 5.69 -0.30 -14.26
N SER A 119 5.47 -1.45 -13.64
CA SER A 119 5.33 -1.56 -12.18
C SER A 119 6.60 -1.15 -11.44
N PHE A 120 7.76 -1.53 -11.96
CA PHE A 120 9.05 -1.11 -11.40
C PHE A 120 9.28 0.40 -11.55
N VAL A 121 8.91 0.99 -12.70
CA VAL A 121 8.98 2.44 -12.92
C VAL A 121 8.05 3.20 -11.96
N VAL A 122 6.83 2.70 -11.76
CA VAL A 122 5.87 3.29 -10.81
C VAL A 122 6.40 3.18 -9.37
N PHE A 123 6.91 2.01 -8.99
CA PHE A 123 7.54 1.81 -7.67
C PHE A 123 8.70 2.79 -7.46
N TYR A 124 9.65 2.83 -8.38
CA TYR A 124 10.83 3.67 -8.28
C TYR A 124 10.46 5.17 -8.26
N GLY A 125 9.52 5.59 -9.11
CA GLY A 125 9.03 6.97 -9.14
C GLY A 125 8.37 7.38 -7.83
N LEU A 126 7.53 6.53 -7.25
CA LEU A 126 6.92 6.75 -5.94
C LEU A 126 7.97 6.78 -4.82
N SER A 127 8.90 5.83 -4.83
CA SER A 127 9.97 5.74 -3.84
C SER A 127 10.82 7.01 -3.84
N VAL A 128 11.33 7.44 -5.01
CA VAL A 128 12.12 8.68 -5.14
C VAL A 128 11.32 9.92 -4.78
N TYR A 129 10.03 9.97 -5.12
CA TYR A 129 9.18 11.11 -4.78
C TYR A 129 8.94 11.23 -3.26
N ILE A 130 8.80 10.09 -2.58
CA ILE A 130 8.41 10.00 -1.17
C ILE A 130 9.63 10.03 -0.23
N LYS A 131 10.79 9.53 -0.68
CA LYS A 131 12.07 9.49 0.05
C LYS A 131 12.42 10.77 0.83
N PRO A 132 12.30 11.99 0.26
CA PRO A 132 12.65 13.22 0.95
C PRO A 132 11.74 13.52 2.15
N TYR A 133 10.49 13.04 2.12
CA TYR A 133 9.52 13.26 3.19
C TYR A 133 9.83 12.45 4.44
N PHE A 134 10.54 11.33 4.30
CA PHE A 134 11.07 10.52 5.39
C PHE A 134 12.44 11.02 5.90
N GLY A 135 12.99 12.07 5.27
CA GLY A 135 14.29 12.63 5.63
C GLY A 135 15.50 11.83 5.15
N VAL A 136 15.31 10.82 4.29
CA VAL A 136 16.36 9.99 3.72
C VAL A 136 16.99 10.71 2.50
N LYS A 137 18.32 10.77 2.44
CA LYS A 137 19.08 11.37 1.32
C LYS A 137 19.21 10.41 0.16
#